data_AF-A0A968UGM7-F1
#
_entry.id   AF-A0A968UGM7-F1
#
_cell.length_a   1.000
_cell.length_b   1.000
_cell.length_c   1.000
_cell.angle_alpha   90.00
_cell.angle_beta   90.00
_cell.angle_gamma   90.00
#
_symmetry.space_group_name_H-M   'P 1'
#
loop_
_entity.id
_entity.type
_entity.pdbx_description
1 polymer ?
#
loop_
_entity_poly.entity_id
_entity_poly.type
_entity_poly.pdbx_seq_one_letter_code
_entity_poly.pdbx_strand_id
1 'polypeptide(L)'
;MPQFPDKSTRATGSSYDLSRLFQGRQIPLRLLLLLAFVGQILGIVGLIGYLSWRNGQKTANNLGSQIRQELTYRIEQELRRYFETPHEINRLNVGAFARGELDVIGGKFGEAQLYQQMKIAPNVAFVYCGSANSGEFFWGFAISRRWLFTTFFWQSRQQLFA
;
A
#
# COMPACT_ATOMS: atom_id res chain seq x y z
N MET A 1 67.83 44.11 -66.69
CA MET A 1 67.54 42.66 -66.70
C MET A 1 67.55 42.16 -65.25
N PRO A 2 66.71 41.18 -64.91
CA PRO A 2 66.02 41.11 -63.61
C PRO A 2 66.92 40.65 -62.47
N GLN A 3 66.69 41.21 -61.28
CA GLN A 3 67.29 40.71 -60.03
C GLN A 3 66.62 39.40 -59.64
N PHE A 4 67.41 38.34 -59.45
CA PHE A 4 66.93 37.10 -58.84
C PHE A 4 66.65 37.35 -57.36
N PRO A 5 65.50 36.93 -56.82
CA PRO A 5 65.23 37.05 -55.40
C PRO A 5 66.12 36.04 -54.66
N ASP A 6 66.92 36.55 -53.73
CA ASP A 6 67.67 35.74 -52.76
C ASP A 6 66.67 34.92 -51.93
N LYS A 7 66.73 33.59 -52.08
CA LYS A 7 66.04 32.64 -51.21
C LYS A 7 66.83 32.46 -49.92
N SER A 8 67.07 33.56 -49.20
CA SER A 8 67.40 33.54 -47.78
C SER A 8 66.22 34.08 -46.99
N THR A 9 65.01 33.60 -47.31
CA THR A 9 63.90 33.62 -46.35
C THR A 9 64.31 32.69 -45.22
N ARG A 10 65.05 33.26 -44.27
CA ARG A 10 65.30 32.75 -42.93
C ARG A 10 63.94 32.29 -42.44
N ALA A 11 63.72 30.99 -42.46
CA ALA A 11 62.59 30.37 -41.82
C ALA A 11 62.77 30.65 -40.34
N THR A 12 62.22 31.78 -39.91
CA THR A 12 61.87 32.06 -38.52
C THR A 12 60.67 31.16 -38.20
N GLY A 13 60.88 29.85 -38.35
CA GLY A 13 60.01 28.82 -37.83
C GLY A 13 60.21 28.89 -36.34
N SER A 14 59.30 29.59 -35.69
CA SER A 14 59.08 29.58 -34.26
C SER A 14 59.32 28.18 -33.73
N SER A 15 60.52 27.97 -33.16
CA SER A 15 60.74 26.88 -32.23
C SER A 15 59.79 27.17 -31.08
N TYR A 16 58.58 26.63 -31.16
CA TYR A 16 57.67 26.56 -30.04
C TYR A 16 58.46 25.82 -28.97
N ASP A 17 59.01 26.59 -28.05
CA ASP A 17 59.82 26.12 -26.96
C ASP A 17 58.86 25.39 -26.02
N LEU A 18 58.50 24.14 -26.37
CA LEU A 18 57.58 23.28 -25.63
C LEU A 18 58.09 23.01 -24.21
N SER A 19 59.38 23.30 -23.96
CA SER A 19 60.02 23.33 -22.65
C SER A 19 59.38 24.37 -21.70
N ARG A 20 58.73 25.43 -22.22
CA ARG A 20 58.00 26.43 -21.43
C ARG A 20 56.55 26.05 -21.12
N LEU A 21 55.95 25.12 -21.86
CA LEU A 21 54.60 24.61 -21.55
C LEU A 21 54.61 23.63 -20.37
N PHE A 22 55.75 22.97 -20.15
CA PHE A 22 55.97 22.10 -18.99
C PHE A 22 56.97 22.70 -17.99
N GLN A 23 57.17 24.02 -18.02
CA GLN A 23 58.01 24.69 -17.03
C GLN A 23 57.36 24.54 -15.67
N GLY A 24 57.87 23.54 -14.94
CA GLY A 24 57.28 22.98 -13.74
C GLY A 24 57.07 24.04 -12.70
N ARG A 25 55.83 24.52 -12.61
CA ARG A 25 55.29 25.00 -11.34
C ARG A 25 55.54 23.84 -10.38
N GLN A 26 56.34 24.06 -9.33
CA GLN A 26 56.51 23.06 -8.30
C GLN A 26 55.17 22.89 -7.60
N ILE A 27 54.32 22.04 -8.16
CA ILE A 27 53.09 21.63 -7.53
C ILE A 27 53.57 20.87 -6.30
N PRO A 28 53.33 21.39 -5.08
CA PRO A 28 53.81 20.73 -3.89
C PRO A 28 53.24 19.32 -3.90
N LEU A 29 54.11 18.32 -3.74
CA LEU A 29 53.74 16.89 -3.76
C LEU A 29 52.52 16.60 -2.85
N ARG A 30 52.42 17.38 -1.77
CA ARG A 30 51.31 17.41 -0.83
C ARG A 30 49.95 17.73 -1.46
N LEU A 31 49.87 18.67 -2.40
CA LEU A 31 48.62 19.04 -3.08
C LEU A 31 48.19 17.96 -4.07
N LEU A 32 49.14 17.36 -4.79
CA LEU A 32 48.87 16.28 -5.74
C LEU A 32 48.33 15.03 -5.02
N LEU A 33 48.96 14.65 -3.90
CA LEU A 33 48.49 13.53 -3.07
C LEU A 33 47.10 13.81 -2.48
N LEU A 34 46.86 15.03 -1.99
CA LEU A 34 45.56 15.40 -1.40
C LEU A 34 44.44 15.28 -2.44
N LEU A 35 44.65 15.82 -3.65
CA LEU A 35 43.68 15.75 -4.74
C LEU A 35 43.42 14.32 -5.21
N ALA A 36 44.47 13.51 -5.35
CA ALA A 36 44.32 12.10 -5.72
C ALA A 36 43.52 11.32 -4.67
N PHE A 37 43.77 11.57 -3.38
CA PHE A 37 43.10 10.88 -2.28
C PHE A 37 41.63 11.29 -2.15
N VAL A 38 41.34 12.60 -2.21
CA VAL A 38 39.97 13.12 -2.15
C VAL A 38 39.17 12.70 -3.38
N GLY A 39 39.79 12.72 -4.57
CA GLY A 39 39.16 12.27 -5.81
C GLY A 39 38.74 10.81 -5.76
N GLN A 40 39.58 9.93 -5.21
CA GLN A 40 39.26 8.51 -5.04
C GLN A 40 38.06 8.31 -4.10
N ILE A 41 38.02 9.02 -2.96
CA ILE A 41 36.89 8.92 -2.02
C ILE A 41 35.60 9.40 -2.67
N LEU A 42 35.61 10.57 -3.31
CA LEU A 42 34.43 11.09 -4.00
C LEU A 42 33.95 10.17 -5.12
N GLY A 43 34.88 9.56 -5.87
CA GLY A 43 34.54 8.59 -6.90
C GLY A 43 33.82 7.37 -6.35
N ILE A 44 34.37 6.75 -5.29
CA ILE A 44 33.78 5.56 -4.67
C ILE A 44 32.44 5.90 -4.00
N VAL A 45 32.39 6.96 -3.20
CA VAL A 45 31.17 7.39 -2.50
C VAL A 45 30.08 7.81 -3.49
N GLY A 46 30.44 8.51 -4.56
CA GLY A 46 29.53 8.88 -5.64
C GLY A 46 28.96 7.66 -6.37
N LEU A 47 29.81 6.67 -6.66
CA LEU A 47 29.40 5.43 -7.31
C LEU A 47 28.44 4.61 -6.41
N ILE A 48 28.80 4.45 -5.14
CA ILE A 48 27.96 3.76 -4.14
C ILE A 48 26.65 4.51 -3.93
N GLY A 49 26.69 5.84 -3.84
CA GLY A 49 25.51 6.70 -3.72
C GLY A 49 24.59 6.58 -4.93
N TYR A 50 25.14 6.59 -6.15
CA TYR A 50 24.37 6.40 -7.38
C TYR A 50 23.71 5.03 -7.46
N LEU A 51 24.46 3.96 -7.13
CA LEU A 51 23.94 2.60 -7.06
C LEU A 51 22.85 2.47 -5.98
N SER A 52 23.05 3.08 -4.81
CA SER A 52 22.09 3.11 -3.70
C SER A 52 20.79 3.82 -4.10
N TRP A 53 20.87 4.97 -4.76
CA TRP A 53 19.69 5.67 -5.25
C TRP A 53 18.92 4.88 -6.31
N ARG A 54 19.61 4.34 -7.32
CA ARG A 54 18.99 3.53 -8.38
C ARG A 54 18.32 2.27 -7.82
N ASN A 55 18.96 1.61 -6.86
CA ASN A 55 18.42 0.45 -6.18
C ASN A 55 17.24 0.82 -5.27
N GLY A 56 17.35 1.93 -4.52
CA GLY A 56 16.29 2.43 -3.65
C GLY A 56 15.01 2.75 -4.41
N GLN A 57 15.11 3.39 -5.58
CA GLN A 57 13.94 3.69 -6.44
C GLN A 57 13.25 2.40 -6.92
N LYS A 58 14.03 1.40 -7.32
CA LYS A 58 13.52 0.10 -7.81
C LYS A 58 12.84 -0.71 -6.70
N THR A 59 13.45 -0.72 -5.51
CA THR A 59 12.92 -1.39 -4.32
C THR A 59 11.63 -0.72 -3.86
N ALA A 60 11.60 0.62 -3.75
CA ALA A 60 10.41 1.36 -3.34
C ALA A 60 9.22 1.16 -4.30
N ASN A 61 9.46 1.22 -5.62
CA ASN A 61 8.39 1.01 -6.61
C ASN A 61 7.86 -0.44 -6.60
N ASN A 62 8.73 -1.43 -6.45
CA ASN A 62 8.32 -2.83 -6.42
C ASN A 62 7.60 -3.20 -5.11
N LEU A 63 8.09 -2.74 -3.95
CA LEU A 63 7.41 -2.98 -2.67
C LEU A 63 6.07 -2.22 -2.59
N GLY A 64 6.01 -0.99 -3.06
CA GLY A 64 4.78 -0.19 -3.06
C GLY A 64 3.68 -0.79 -3.94
N SER A 65 4.03 -1.38 -5.08
CA SER A 65 3.07 -2.03 -5.98
C SER A 65 2.61 -3.40 -5.46
N GLN A 66 3.53 -4.23 -4.98
CA GLN A 66 3.20 -5.56 -4.46
C GLN A 66 2.36 -5.51 -3.18
N ILE A 67 2.72 -4.65 -2.21
CA ILE A 67 1.96 -4.52 -0.96
C ILE A 67 0.54 -4.02 -1.23
N ARG A 68 0.35 -3.11 -2.19
CA ARG A 68 -0.99 -2.62 -2.56
C ARG A 68 -1.84 -3.71 -3.20
N GLN A 69 -1.30 -4.45 -4.16
CA GLN A 69 -2.05 -5.51 -4.84
C GLN A 69 -2.44 -6.66 -3.90
N GLU A 70 -1.51 -7.10 -3.05
CA GLU A 70 -1.77 -8.16 -2.06
C GLU A 70 -2.80 -7.72 -1.01
N LEU A 71 -2.71 -6.47 -0.52
CA LEU A 71 -3.69 -5.93 0.43
C LEU A 71 -5.07 -5.80 -0.21
N THR A 72 -5.18 -5.26 -1.43
CA THR A 72 -6.46 -5.13 -2.14
C THR A 72 -7.08 -6.49 -2.38
N TYR A 73 -6.30 -7.48 -2.85
CA TYR A 73 -6.79 -8.84 -3.07
C TYR A 73 -7.30 -9.49 -1.77
N ARG A 74 -6.56 -9.35 -0.66
CA ARG A 74 -6.99 -9.88 0.64
C ARG A 74 -8.24 -9.20 1.17
N ILE A 75 -8.36 -7.88 1.03
CA ILE A 75 -9.58 -7.14 1.43
C ILE A 75 -10.77 -7.61 0.62
N GLU A 76 -10.64 -7.73 -0.71
CA GLU A 76 -11.72 -8.22 -1.57
C GLU A 76 -12.12 -9.67 -1.25
N GLN A 77 -11.14 -10.54 -1.00
CA GLN A 77 -11.38 -11.92 -0.63
C GLN A 77 -12.11 -12.03 0.71
N GLU A 78 -11.70 -11.25 1.72
CA GLU A 78 -12.34 -11.25 3.03
C GLU A 78 -13.75 -10.64 2.96
N LEU A 79 -13.96 -9.58 2.16
CA LEU A 79 -15.29 -9.01 1.91
C LEU A 79 -16.22 -10.01 1.22
N ARG A 80 -15.73 -10.72 0.19
CA ARG A 80 -16.51 -11.76 -0.49
C ARG A 80 -16.95 -12.84 0.51
N ARG A 81 -16.01 -13.31 1.33
CA ARG A 81 -16.30 -14.32 2.36
C ARG A 81 -17.29 -13.82 3.41
N TYR A 82 -17.20 -12.55 3.79
CA TYR A 82 -18.11 -11.95 4.76
C TYR A 82 -19.55 -11.83 4.22
N PHE A 83 -19.72 -11.53 2.94
CA PHE A 83 -21.04 -11.33 2.32
C PHE A 83 -21.65 -12.59 1.68
N GLU A 84 -20.88 -13.65 1.48
CA GLU A 84 -21.37 -14.91 0.92
C GLU A 84 -22.50 -15.52 1.77
N THR A 85 -22.30 -15.64 3.09
CA THR A 85 -23.29 -16.22 4.01
C THR A 85 -24.61 -15.41 4.09
N PRO A 86 -24.60 -14.07 4.25
CA PRO A 86 -25.82 -13.27 4.17
C PRO A 86 -26.60 -13.45 2.85
N HIS A 87 -25.92 -13.57 1.71
CA HIS A 87 -26.58 -13.75 0.42
C HIS A 87 -27.28 -15.11 0.30
N GLU A 88 -26.64 -16.18 0.80
CA GLU A 88 -27.25 -17.51 0.83
C GLU A 88 -28.49 -17.55 1.73
N ILE A 89 -28.42 -16.94 2.92
CA ILE A 89 -29.56 -16.82 3.83
C ILE A 89 -30.72 -16.08 3.16
N ASN A 90 -30.43 -15.00 2.42
CA ASN A 90 -31.47 -14.28 1.70
C ASN A 90 -32.13 -15.15 0.62
N ARG A 91 -31.36 -15.93 -0.15
CA ARG A 91 -31.91 -16.88 -1.14
C ARG A 91 -32.79 -17.95 -0.49
N LEU A 92 -32.37 -18.46 0.66
CA LEU A 92 -33.16 -19.42 1.44
C LEU A 92 -34.48 -18.79 1.93
N ASN A 93 -34.43 -17.54 2.39
CA ASN A 93 -35.60 -16.81 2.88
C ASN A 93 -36.58 -16.48 1.75
N VAL A 94 -36.10 -16.11 0.56
CA VAL A 94 -36.96 -15.93 -0.63
C VAL A 94 -37.69 -17.23 -0.98
N GLY A 95 -36.98 -18.37 -0.93
CA GLY A 95 -37.59 -19.69 -1.16
C GLY A 95 -38.62 -20.07 -0.08
N ALA A 96 -38.30 -19.84 1.20
CA ALA A 96 -39.20 -20.11 2.32
C ALA A 96 -40.47 -19.22 2.28
N PHE A 97 -40.31 -17.94 1.91
CA PHE A 97 -41.41 -17.02 1.68
C PHE A 97 -42.32 -17.50 0.54
N ALA A 98 -41.73 -17.92 -0.59
CA ALA A 98 -42.50 -18.46 -1.72
C ALA A 98 -43.25 -19.76 -1.39
N ARG A 99 -42.78 -20.53 -0.41
CA ARG A 99 -43.44 -21.76 0.09
C ARG A 99 -44.46 -21.51 1.21
N GLY A 100 -44.61 -20.27 1.68
CA GLY A 100 -45.47 -19.93 2.82
C GLY A 100 -44.93 -20.39 4.18
N GLU A 101 -43.65 -20.77 4.25
CA GLU A 101 -42.95 -21.14 5.51
C GLU A 101 -42.54 -19.89 6.31
N LEU A 102 -42.36 -18.77 5.60
CA LEU A 102 -42.13 -17.44 6.17
C LEU A 102 -43.34 -16.56 5.87
N ASP A 103 -44.05 -16.12 6.92
CA ASP A 103 -45.19 -15.22 6.79
C ASP A 103 -44.88 -13.85 7.41
N VAL A 104 -44.80 -12.84 6.55
CA VAL A 104 -44.56 -11.44 6.93
C VAL A 104 -45.87 -10.74 7.31
N ILE A 105 -47.01 -11.26 6.85
CA ILE A 105 -48.31 -10.64 7.05
C ILE A 105 -48.96 -11.28 8.28
N GLY A 106 -48.96 -10.55 9.40
CA GLY A 106 -49.46 -11.04 10.68
C GLY A 106 -48.46 -11.88 11.50
N GLY A 107 -47.21 -12.04 11.04
CA GLY A 107 -46.07 -12.54 11.84
C GLY A 107 -46.26 -13.90 12.50
N LYS A 108 -47.09 -14.79 11.91
CA LYS A 108 -47.53 -16.01 12.59
C LYS A 108 -46.48 -17.12 12.62
N PHE A 109 -45.64 -17.21 11.59
CA PHE A 109 -44.65 -18.28 11.43
C PHE A 109 -43.38 -17.77 10.73
N GLY A 110 -42.20 -18.18 11.21
CA GLY A 110 -40.89 -17.84 10.61
C GLY A 110 -39.81 -17.41 11.62
N GLU A 111 -40.20 -16.94 12.82
CA GLU A 111 -39.25 -16.48 13.84
C GLU A 111 -38.24 -17.54 14.27
N ALA A 112 -38.70 -18.79 14.45
CA ALA A 112 -37.82 -19.91 14.83
C ALA A 112 -36.77 -20.21 13.74
N GLN A 113 -37.14 -20.08 12.47
CA GLN A 113 -36.23 -20.26 11.35
C GLN A 113 -35.20 -19.13 11.28
N LEU A 114 -35.63 -17.88 11.44
CA LEU A 114 -34.71 -16.73 11.50
C LEU A 114 -33.76 -16.82 12.71
N TYR A 115 -34.26 -17.28 13.85
CA TYR A 115 -33.45 -17.52 15.05
C TYR A 115 -32.39 -18.61 14.82
N GLN A 116 -32.76 -19.70 14.17
CA GLN A 116 -31.84 -20.79 13.83
C GLN A 116 -30.77 -20.32 12.83
N GLN A 117 -31.14 -19.51 11.84
CA GLN A 117 -30.21 -18.94 10.86
C GLN A 117 -29.14 -18.06 11.53
N MET A 118 -29.51 -17.22 12.50
CA MET A 118 -28.50 -16.44 13.24
C MET A 118 -27.62 -17.29 14.15
N LYS A 119 -28.14 -18.39 14.72
CA LYS A 119 -27.35 -19.31 15.55
C LYS A 119 -26.25 -20.00 14.76
N ILE A 120 -26.54 -20.39 13.51
CA ILE A 120 -25.59 -21.11 12.65
C ILE A 120 -24.68 -20.17 11.84
N ALA A 121 -25.07 -18.90 11.67
CA ALA A 121 -24.31 -17.89 10.93
C ALA A 121 -23.75 -16.81 11.87
N PRO A 122 -22.63 -17.07 12.58
CA PRO A 122 -22.08 -16.14 13.57
C PRO A 122 -21.62 -14.79 12.98
N ASN A 123 -21.44 -14.72 11.66
CA ASN A 123 -21.02 -13.50 10.95
C ASN A 123 -22.21 -12.61 10.53
N VAL A 124 -23.44 -13.05 10.78
CA VAL A 124 -24.67 -12.33 10.45
C VAL A 124 -25.18 -11.63 11.70
N ALA A 125 -25.21 -10.30 11.68
CA ALA A 125 -25.63 -9.50 12.83
C ALA A 125 -27.13 -9.62 13.12
N PHE A 126 -27.97 -9.58 12.07
CA PHE A 126 -29.42 -9.65 12.17
C PHE A 126 -30.03 -10.29 10.93
N VAL A 127 -31.14 -11.01 11.10
CA VAL A 127 -32.02 -11.44 10.01
C VAL A 127 -33.45 -11.00 10.34
N TYR A 128 -34.07 -10.24 9.45
CA TYR A 128 -35.42 -9.72 9.61
C TYR A 128 -36.17 -9.76 8.28
N CYS A 129 -37.50 -9.76 8.35
CA CYS A 129 -38.38 -9.60 7.21
C CYS A 129 -39.41 -8.51 7.51
N GLY A 130 -39.77 -7.73 6.49
CA GLY A 130 -40.72 -6.63 6.62
C GLY A 130 -41.61 -6.50 5.38
N SER A 131 -42.86 -6.16 5.61
CA SER A 131 -43.87 -5.94 4.57
C SER A 131 -43.91 -4.46 4.22
N ALA A 132 -43.62 -4.14 2.96
CA ALA A 132 -43.70 -2.77 2.45
C ALA A 132 -45.15 -2.22 2.46
N ASN A 133 -46.15 -3.10 2.44
CA ASN A 133 -47.57 -2.72 2.31
C ASN A 133 -48.25 -2.53 3.67
N SER A 134 -47.95 -3.38 4.66
CA SER A 134 -48.55 -3.29 6.01
C SER A 134 -47.66 -2.57 7.02
N GLY A 135 -46.37 -2.38 6.72
CA GLY A 135 -45.39 -1.85 7.68
C GLY A 135 -45.01 -2.84 8.79
N GLU A 136 -45.56 -4.06 8.76
CA GLU A 136 -45.25 -5.13 9.71
C GLU A 136 -43.83 -5.65 9.47
N PHE A 137 -43.12 -5.95 10.55
CA PHE A 137 -41.81 -6.56 10.51
C PHE A 137 -41.68 -7.61 11.61
N PHE A 138 -40.89 -8.65 11.35
CA PHE A 138 -40.51 -9.63 12.35
C PHE A 138 -39.03 -10.01 12.16
N TRP A 139 -38.38 -10.37 13.26
CA TRP A 139 -36.95 -10.63 13.31
C TRP A 139 -36.67 -11.68 14.38
N GLY A 140 -35.60 -12.44 14.21
CA GLY A 140 -35.09 -13.28 15.30
C GLY A 140 -34.07 -12.49 16.14
N PHE A 141 -34.01 -12.70 17.45
CA PHE A 141 -32.86 -12.26 18.28
C PHE A 141 -32.01 -13.43 18.78
N ALA A 142 -30.71 -13.47 18.47
CA ALA A 142 -29.76 -14.41 19.07
C ALA A 142 -28.77 -13.68 19.98
N ILE A 143 -28.93 -13.82 21.30
CA ILE A 143 -27.96 -13.30 22.27
C ILE A 143 -26.73 -14.21 22.27
N SER A 144 -25.62 -13.74 21.71
CA SER A 144 -24.31 -14.35 21.95
C SER A 144 -23.89 -14.11 23.40
N ARG A 145 -23.48 -15.17 24.11
CA ARG A 145 -23.07 -15.12 25.55
C ARG A 145 -21.94 -14.13 25.83
N ARG A 146 -21.23 -13.62 24.81
CA ARG A 146 -20.16 -12.64 24.93
C ARG A 146 -20.66 -11.24 25.34
N TRP A 147 -21.88 -10.87 24.93
CA TRP A 147 -22.44 -9.52 25.17
C TRP A 147 -23.23 -9.38 26.48
N LEU A 148 -23.55 -10.49 27.14
CA LEU A 148 -24.25 -10.48 28.43
C LEU A 148 -23.37 -9.99 29.60
N PHE A 149 -22.05 -10.08 29.48
CA PHE A 149 -21.14 -9.65 30.54
C PHE A 149 -20.91 -8.13 30.58
N THR A 150 -21.01 -7.44 29.44
CA THR A 150 -20.70 -6.00 29.38
C THR A 150 -21.85 -5.13 29.88
N THR A 151 -23.10 -5.54 29.66
CA THR A 151 -24.28 -4.81 30.15
C THR A 151 -24.45 -4.95 31.66
N PHE A 152 -24.19 -6.14 32.22
CA PHE A 152 -24.28 -6.37 33.67
C PHE A 152 -23.25 -5.56 34.47
N PHE A 153 -22.04 -5.38 33.93
CA PHE A 153 -20.98 -4.60 34.58
C PHE A 153 -21.26 -3.09 34.60
N TRP A 154 -21.95 -2.56 33.59
CA TRP A 154 -22.29 -1.12 33.53
C TRP A 154 -23.46 -0.77 34.47
N GLN A 155 -24.42 -1.67 34.64
CA GLN A 155 -25.60 -1.44 35.48
C GLN A 155 -25.33 -1.61 36.98
N SER A 156 -24.44 -2.53 37.39
CA SER A 156 -24.02 -2.65 38.80
C SER A 156 -23.19 -1.47 39.31
N ARG A 157 -22.44 -0.77 38.44
CA ARG A 157 -21.63 0.38 38.86
C ARG A 157 -22.47 1.64 39.15
N GLN A 158 -23.66 1.76 38.57
CA GLN A 158 -24.56 2.89 38.85
C GLN A 158 -25.31 2.76 40.18
N GLN A 159 -25.49 1.54 40.71
CA GLN A 159 -26.18 1.32 41.98
C GLN A 159 -25.29 1.47 43.22
N LEU A 160 -23.96 1.59 43.05
CA LEU A 160 -23.01 1.80 44.15
C LEU A 160 -22.75 3.28 44.48
N PHE A 161 -23.38 4.21 43.75
CA PHE A 161 -23.26 5.66 43.94
C PHE A 161 -24.60 6.36 44.21
N ALA A 162 -25.60 5.61 44.67
CA ALA A 162 -26.88 6.14 45.16
C ALA A 162 -27.00 5.91 46.68
#